data_AF-A0A920VXJ8-F1
#
_entry.id   AF-A0A920VXJ8-F1
#
_cell.length_a   1.000
_cell.length_b   1.000
_cell.length_c   1.000
_cell.angle_alpha   90.00
_cell.angle_beta   90.00
_cell.angle_gamma   90.00
#
_symmetry.space_group_name_H-M   'P 1'
#
loop_
_entity.id
_entity.type
_entity.pdbx_description
1 polymer ?
#
loop_
_entity_poly.entity_id
_entity_poly.type
_entity_poly.pdbx_seq_one_letter_code
_entity_poly.pdbx_strand_id
1 'polypeptide(L)'
;MRVFTAEDIPGERSTGLIVPDWPMMVKAGETTRYVGDVLAGIVAETEKIAREAIDLIEVEYKVLKPVTDPFEALSVESPKIHESGNLLSNTELERGDSKKAEKESAFVTKGTYKTQRIEHAFLEIECCVAKPLDGGVEVFSQSQGVYEDRTSISKILGLPFW
;
A
#
# COMPACT_ATOMS: atom_id res chain seq x y z
N MET A 1 -23.89 -7.31 -13.65
CA MET A 1 -23.26 -6.97 -12.36
C MET A 1 -22.38 -8.15 -11.93
N ARG A 2 -21.18 -7.90 -11.40
CA ARG A 2 -20.25 -8.95 -10.92
C ARG A 2 -19.48 -8.45 -9.70
N VAL A 3 -19.26 -9.34 -8.74
CA VAL A 3 -18.35 -9.12 -7.60
C VAL A 3 -17.02 -9.79 -7.95
N PHE A 4 -15.93 -9.09 -7.70
CA PHE A 4 -14.56 -9.57 -7.83
C PHE A 4 -13.93 -9.66 -6.45
N THR A 5 -13.17 -10.72 -6.23
CA THR A 5 -12.38 -10.93 -5.02
C THR A 5 -10.93 -11.19 -5.39
N ALA A 6 -10.07 -11.39 -4.39
CA ALA A 6 -8.68 -11.80 -4.60
C ALA A 6 -8.52 -13.05 -5.51
N GLU A 7 -9.51 -13.94 -5.55
CA GLU A 7 -9.47 -15.17 -6.38
C GLU A 7 -9.69 -14.89 -7.87
N ASP A 8 -10.26 -13.73 -8.21
CA ASP A 8 -10.51 -13.34 -9.61
C ASP A 8 -9.29 -12.64 -10.25
N ILE A 9 -8.20 -12.43 -9.50
CA ILE A 9 -6.97 -11.83 -10.01
C ILE A 9 -6.20 -12.90 -10.82
N PRO A 10 -6.05 -12.73 -12.15
CA PRO A 10 -5.48 -13.77 -13.01
C PRO A 10 -3.94 -13.85 -12.96
N GLY A 11 -3.26 -12.81 -12.48
CA GLY A 11 -1.81 -12.74 -12.42
C GLY A 11 -1.24 -12.64 -10.99
N GLU A 12 -0.20 -11.83 -10.82
CA GLU A 12 0.44 -11.61 -9.52
C GLU A 12 -0.43 -10.69 -8.64
N ARG A 13 -0.82 -11.18 -7.46
CA ARG A 13 -1.67 -10.42 -6.54
C ARG A 13 -0.92 -9.36 -5.73
N SER A 14 0.38 -9.55 -5.50
CA SER A 14 1.18 -8.61 -4.71
C SER A 14 1.79 -7.53 -5.59
N THR A 15 1.70 -6.28 -5.15
CA THR A 15 2.26 -5.08 -5.76
C THR A 15 3.09 -4.29 -4.75
N GLY A 16 3.79 -3.27 -5.23
CA GLY A 16 4.60 -2.35 -4.43
C GLY A 16 5.83 -1.87 -5.20
N LEU A 17 6.12 -0.57 -5.12
CA LEU A 17 7.17 0.06 -5.91
C LEU A 17 8.59 -0.34 -5.44
N ILE A 18 8.78 -0.47 -4.13
CA ILE A 18 10.07 -0.80 -3.51
C ILE A 18 10.09 -2.28 -3.09
N VAL A 19 9.07 -2.69 -2.33
CA VAL A 19 8.88 -4.07 -1.89
C VAL A 19 7.49 -4.51 -2.36
N PRO A 20 7.37 -5.61 -3.13
CA PRO A 20 6.09 -6.09 -3.63
C PRO A 20 5.35 -6.93 -2.58
N ASP A 21 5.03 -6.33 -1.43
CA ASP A 21 4.42 -7.01 -0.27
C ASP A 21 2.96 -6.60 -0.01
N TRP A 22 2.41 -5.72 -0.84
CA TRP A 22 1.03 -5.24 -0.71
C TRP A 22 0.09 -6.02 -1.64
N PRO A 23 -0.85 -6.83 -1.12
CA PRO A 23 -1.85 -7.47 -1.96
C PRO A 23 -2.82 -6.44 -2.56
N MET A 24 -3.06 -6.52 -3.88
CA MET A 24 -4.07 -5.69 -4.56
C MET A 24 -5.48 -5.91 -3.99
N MET A 25 -5.80 -7.16 -3.64
CA MET A 25 -6.96 -7.52 -2.81
C MET A 25 -6.56 -8.54 -1.76
N VAL A 26 -6.96 -8.34 -0.52
CA VAL A 26 -6.74 -9.30 0.59
C VAL A 26 -7.72 -10.46 0.44
N LYS A 27 -7.21 -11.68 0.51
CA LYS A 27 -8.02 -12.90 0.33
C LYS A 27 -8.71 -13.29 1.65
N ALA A 28 -9.87 -13.94 1.54
CA ALA A 28 -10.53 -14.53 2.70
C ALA A 28 -9.59 -15.52 3.43
N GLY A 29 -9.48 -15.38 4.75
CA GLY A 29 -8.54 -16.12 5.58
C GLY A 29 -7.17 -15.46 5.76
N GLU A 30 -6.87 -14.38 5.03
CA GLU A 30 -5.69 -13.55 5.24
C GLU A 30 -5.94 -12.41 6.22
N THR A 31 -4.87 -11.74 6.63
CA THR A 31 -4.90 -10.63 7.59
C THR A 31 -4.80 -9.30 6.86
N THR A 32 -5.77 -8.41 7.08
CA THR A 32 -5.68 -6.99 6.71
C THR A 32 -4.64 -6.30 7.59
N ARG A 33 -3.82 -5.42 7.00
CA ARG A 33 -2.72 -4.72 7.66
C ARG A 33 -3.08 -3.28 8.04
N TYR A 34 -4.07 -2.67 7.38
CA TYR A 34 -4.54 -1.32 7.74
C TYR A 34 -5.98 -1.04 7.27
N VAL A 35 -6.54 0.06 7.75
CA VAL A 35 -7.85 0.56 7.29
C VAL A 35 -7.70 1.16 5.90
N GLY A 36 -8.16 0.43 4.88
CA GLY A 36 -8.02 0.79 3.47
C GLY A 36 -7.65 -0.39 2.57
N ASP A 37 -7.23 -1.53 3.16
CA ASP A 37 -7.06 -2.77 2.40
C ASP A 37 -8.33 -3.15 1.64
N VAL A 38 -8.18 -3.42 0.34
CA VAL A 38 -9.28 -3.78 -0.54
C VAL A 38 -9.58 -5.27 -0.38
N LEU A 39 -10.85 -5.62 -0.16
CA LEU A 39 -11.29 -7.02 -0.05
C LEU A 39 -12.02 -7.52 -1.30
N ALA A 40 -12.80 -6.65 -1.91
CA ALA A 40 -13.63 -6.97 -3.06
C ALA A 40 -13.89 -5.71 -3.90
N GLY A 41 -14.23 -5.92 -5.17
CA GLY A 41 -14.68 -4.87 -6.10
C GLY A 41 -16.00 -5.24 -6.75
N ILE A 42 -16.81 -4.24 -7.11
CA ILE A 42 -18.11 -4.44 -7.77
C ILE A 42 -18.12 -3.73 -9.11
N VAL A 43 -18.58 -4.46 -10.13
CA VAL A 43 -18.85 -3.92 -11.46
C VAL A 43 -20.36 -3.95 -11.70
N ALA A 44 -20.94 -2.78 -11.99
CA ALA A 44 -22.37 -2.61 -12.25
C ALA A 44 -22.60 -1.62 -13.41
N GLU A 45 -23.84 -1.58 -13.91
CA GLU A 45 -24.22 -0.69 -15.03
C GLU A 45 -24.19 0.80 -14.64
N THR A 46 -24.38 1.10 -13.36
CA THR A 46 -24.33 2.46 -12.82
C THR A 46 -23.59 2.48 -11.49
N GLU A 47 -22.99 3.62 -11.17
CA GLU A 47 -22.35 3.86 -9.88
C GLU A 47 -23.32 3.63 -8.70
N LYS A 48 -24.58 4.06 -8.86
CA LYS A 48 -25.62 3.86 -7.84
C LYS A 48 -25.79 2.38 -7.50
N ILE A 49 -25.91 1.52 -8.50
CA ILE A 49 -26.07 0.06 -8.28
C ILE A 49 -24.81 -0.51 -7.62
N ALA A 50 -23.61 -0.07 -8.03
CA ALA A 50 -22.37 -0.54 -7.41
C ALA A 50 -22.30 -0.17 -5.92
N ARG A 51 -22.72 1.05 -5.55
CA ARG A 51 -22.78 1.52 -4.16
C ARG A 51 -23.86 0.80 -3.34
N GLU A 52 -25.03 0.55 -3.91
CA GLU A 52 -26.05 -0.23 -3.20
C GLU A 52 -25.61 -1.69 -2.99
N ALA A 53 -24.88 -2.26 -3.95
CA ALA A 53 -24.39 -3.63 -3.85
C ALA A 53 -23.21 -3.78 -2.88
N ILE A 54 -22.35 -2.76 -2.72
CA ILE A 54 -21.21 -2.84 -1.79
C ILE A 54 -21.68 -2.93 -0.34
N ASP A 55 -22.78 -2.25 -0.01
CA ASP A 55 -23.38 -2.26 1.33
C ASP A 55 -24.02 -3.60 1.70
N LEU A 56 -24.22 -4.50 0.72
CA LEU A 56 -24.74 -5.85 0.93
C LEU A 56 -23.63 -6.89 1.18
N ILE A 57 -22.36 -6.52 1.02
CA ILE A 57 -21.24 -7.43 1.29
C ILE A 57 -21.02 -7.51 2.80
N GLU A 58 -21.21 -8.70 3.36
CA GLU A 58 -20.89 -9.00 4.74
C GLU A 58 -19.50 -9.62 4.85
N VAL A 59 -18.69 -9.12 5.79
CA VAL A 59 -17.35 -9.63 6.07
C VAL A 59 -17.21 -9.91 7.55
N GLU A 60 -16.85 -11.15 7.88
CA GLU A 60 -16.55 -11.56 9.25
C GLU A 60 -15.05 -11.40 9.53
N TYR A 61 -14.71 -10.66 10.59
CA TYR A 61 -13.33 -10.43 11.01
C TYR A 61 -13.05 -11.03 12.39
N LYS A 62 -11.87 -11.63 12.53
CA LYS A 62 -11.20 -11.71 13.83
C LYS A 62 -10.40 -10.44 14.04
N VAL A 63 -11.00 -9.45 14.70
CA VAL A 63 -10.36 -8.14 14.93
C VAL A 63 -9.11 -8.30 15.81
N LEU A 64 -7.99 -7.78 15.33
CA LEU A 64 -6.71 -7.76 16.05
C LEU A 64 -6.44 -6.36 16.63
N LYS A 65 -5.57 -6.27 17.64
CA LYS A 65 -5.10 -4.99 18.15
C LYS A 65 -4.15 -4.37 17.11
N PRO A 66 -4.44 -3.16 16.59
CA PRO A 66 -3.56 -2.52 15.61
C PRO A 66 -2.27 -2.05 16.27
N VAL A 67 -1.15 -2.19 15.54
CA VAL A 67 0.13 -1.59 15.89
C VAL A 67 0.20 -0.22 15.22
N THR A 68 0.20 0.84 16.01
CA THR A 68 0.08 2.23 15.50
C THR A 68 1.25 3.13 15.89
N ASP A 69 2.17 2.61 16.71
CA ASP A 69 3.40 3.28 17.10
C ASP A 69 4.62 2.54 16.51
N PRO A 70 5.50 3.23 15.77
CA PRO A 70 6.65 2.58 15.12
C PRO A 70 7.70 2.05 16.11
N PHE A 71 7.81 2.62 17.31
CA PHE A 71 8.72 2.12 18.33
C PHE A 71 8.16 0.88 19.02
N GLU A 72 6.84 0.85 19.29
CA GLU A 72 6.17 -0.37 19.76
C GLU A 72 6.30 -1.49 18.73
N ALA A 73 6.19 -1.17 17.44
CA ALA A 73 6.32 -2.14 16.35
C ALA A 73 7.68 -2.86 16.33
N LEU A 74 8.74 -2.23 16.82
CA LEU A 74 10.09 -2.81 16.89
C LEU A 74 10.30 -3.72 18.11
N SER A 75 9.35 -3.74 19.06
CA SER A 75 9.42 -4.64 20.21
C SER A 75 9.35 -6.10 19.77
N VAL A 76 10.10 -6.97 20.46
CA VAL A 76 10.03 -8.43 20.27
C VAL A 76 8.66 -9.02 20.57
N GLU A 77 7.87 -8.32 21.39
CA GLU A 77 6.49 -8.69 21.75
C GLU A 77 5.45 -8.19 20.72
N SER A 78 5.85 -7.32 19.79
CA SER A 78 4.93 -6.81 18.77
C SER A 78 4.55 -7.92 17.80
N PRO A 79 3.27 -8.03 17.39
CA PRO A 79 2.93 -8.91 16.29
C PRO A 79 3.69 -8.47 15.04
N LYS A 80 4.17 -9.46 14.28
CA LYS A 80 4.82 -9.22 12.99
C LYS A 80 3.75 -8.94 11.93
N ILE A 81 3.82 -7.78 11.30
CA ILE A 81 2.92 -7.38 10.20
C ILE A 81 3.33 -8.06 8.88
N HIS A 82 4.64 -8.22 8.69
CA HIS A 82 5.25 -8.97 7.59
C HIS A 82 6.12 -10.08 8.16
N GLU A 83 6.29 -11.18 7.42
CA GLU A 83 7.08 -12.34 7.89
C GLU A 83 8.53 -11.97 8.25
N SER A 84 9.11 -11.03 7.50
CA SER A 84 10.46 -10.47 7.71
C SER A 84 10.58 -9.60 8.98
N GLY A 85 9.46 -9.22 9.60
CA GLY A 85 9.42 -8.34 10.77
C GLY A 85 8.88 -6.95 10.44
N ASN A 86 8.94 -6.05 11.43
CA ASN A 86 8.34 -4.71 11.36
C ASN A 86 9.34 -3.61 11.00
N LEU A 87 10.64 -3.93 10.93
CA LEU A 87 11.66 -3.00 10.46
C LEU A 87 11.73 -3.07 8.93
N LEU A 88 11.20 -2.05 8.25
CA LEU A 88 11.22 -1.97 6.80
C LEU A 88 12.65 -1.75 6.25
N SER A 89 13.41 -0.83 6.85
CA SER A 89 14.75 -0.47 6.41
C SER A 89 15.56 0.19 7.54
N ASN A 90 16.89 0.08 7.47
CA ASN A 90 17.84 0.78 8.33
C ASN A 90 18.85 1.53 7.45
N THR A 91 19.16 2.77 7.79
CA THR A 91 20.16 3.59 7.08
C THR A 91 21.13 4.19 8.07
N GLU A 92 22.41 3.89 7.89
CA GLU A 92 23.50 4.40 8.71
C GLU A 92 24.37 5.34 7.86
N LEU A 93 24.62 6.55 8.36
CA LEU A 93 25.47 7.54 7.72
C LEU A 93 26.60 7.92 8.66
N GLU A 94 27.84 7.67 8.23
CA GLU A 94 29.04 8.09 8.92
C GLU A 94 29.81 9.09 8.04
N ARG A 95 30.20 10.22 8.61
CA ARG A 95 30.98 11.24 7.91
C ARG A 95 31.94 11.94 8.87
N GLY A 96 33.23 11.60 8.78
CA GLY A 96 34.26 12.12 9.69
C GLY A 96 34.07 11.65 11.13
N ASP A 97 34.77 12.30 12.07
CA ASP A 97 34.69 11.97 13.49
C ASP A 97 33.69 12.88 14.22
N SER A 98 32.43 12.44 14.27
CA SER A 98 31.35 13.19 14.93
C SER A 98 31.57 13.35 16.43
N LYS A 99 32.20 12.38 17.11
CA LYS A 99 32.48 12.42 18.55
C LYS A 99 33.53 13.48 18.88
N LYS A 100 34.59 13.57 18.06
CA LYS A 100 35.59 14.64 18.19
C LYS A 100 34.97 16.00 17.93
N ALA A 101 34.18 16.15 16.87
CA ALA A 101 33.51 17.40 16.53
C ALA A 101 32.57 17.88 17.67
N GLU A 102 31.79 16.97 18.28
CA GLU A 102 30.95 17.29 19.44
C GLU A 102 31.78 17.78 20.63
N LYS A 103 32.92 17.12 20.93
CA LYS A 103 33.79 17.49 22.06
C LYS A 103 34.49 18.84 21.86
N GLU A 104 34.88 19.16 20.63
CA GLU A 104 35.61 20.39 20.29
C GLU A 104 34.70 21.60 20.04
N SER A 105 33.38 21.39 19.99
CA SER A 105 32.41 22.46 19.73
C SER A 105 32.22 23.37 20.94
N ALA A 106 32.16 24.68 20.70
CA ALA A 106 31.88 25.66 21.75
C ALA A 106 30.46 25.54 22.34
N PHE A 107 29.49 25.09 21.52
CA PHE A 107 28.11 24.89 21.92
C PHE A 107 27.56 23.61 21.29
N VAL A 108 26.81 22.83 22.08
CA VAL A 108 26.17 21.60 21.63
C VAL A 108 24.70 21.63 22.08
N THR A 109 23.80 21.30 21.16
CA THR A 109 22.37 21.14 21.46
C THR A 109 21.89 19.78 20.98
N LYS A 110 20.90 19.22 21.67
CA LYS A 110 20.24 17.95 21.34
C LYS A 110 18.74 18.15 21.45
N GLY A 111 18.00 17.58 20.52
CA GLY A 111 16.54 17.67 20.50
C GLY A 111 15.92 16.50 19.78
N THR A 112 14.73 16.13 20.21
CA THR A 112 13.86 15.17 19.51
C THR A 112 12.80 15.98 18.78
N TYR A 113 12.68 15.75 17.48
CA TYR A 113 11.74 16.45 16.62
C TYR A 113 10.80 15.42 15.99
N LYS A 114 9.52 15.76 15.91
CA LYS A 114 8.49 14.93 15.28
C LYS A 114 7.68 15.81 14.35
N THR A 115 7.48 15.34 13.13
CA THR A 115 6.55 15.94 12.18
C THR A 115 5.22 15.18 12.19
N GLN A 116 4.18 15.86 11.75
CA GLN A 116 2.85 15.33 11.57
C GLN A 116 2.76 14.47 10.31
N ARG A 117 1.69 13.67 10.20
CA ARG A 117 1.27 13.08 8.92
C ARG A 117 0.54 14.14 8.11
N ILE A 118 0.91 14.30 6.85
CA ILE A 118 0.28 15.21 5.89
C ILE A 118 -0.25 14.39 4.72
N GLU A 119 -1.48 14.69 4.31
CA GLU A 119 -2.06 14.20 3.07
C GLU A 119 -1.78 15.22 1.95
N HIS A 120 -1.54 14.73 0.73
CA HIS A 120 -1.27 15.55 -0.44
C HIS A 120 -2.44 16.47 -0.78
N ALA A 121 -3.66 15.96 -0.59
CA ALA A 121 -4.91 16.72 -0.75
C ALA A 121 -5.01 17.46 -2.10
N PHE A 122 -4.69 16.76 -3.19
CA PHE A 122 -4.93 17.28 -4.54
C PHE A 122 -6.43 17.60 -4.72
N LEU A 123 -6.73 18.64 -5.49
CA LEU A 123 -8.13 19.09 -5.67
C LEU A 123 -8.97 18.10 -6.47
N GLU A 124 -8.34 17.39 -7.40
CA GLU A 124 -8.99 16.32 -8.16
C GLU A 124 -8.86 15.00 -7.39
N ILE A 125 -9.98 14.28 -7.25
CA ILE A 125 -10.00 12.97 -6.61
C ILE A 125 -9.39 11.90 -7.52
N GLU A 126 -8.89 10.83 -6.91
CA GLU A 126 -8.34 9.69 -7.64
C GLU A 126 -9.41 9.01 -8.50
N CYS A 127 -9.09 8.82 -9.78
CA CYS A 127 -9.93 8.19 -10.76
C CYS A 127 -9.08 7.46 -11.80
N CYS A 128 -9.62 6.36 -12.33
CA CYS A 128 -9.00 5.60 -13.39
C CYS A 128 -10.09 5.05 -14.31
N VAL A 129 -9.86 5.15 -15.62
CA VAL A 129 -10.73 4.57 -16.65
C VAL A 129 -9.93 3.54 -17.43
N ALA A 130 -10.35 2.29 -17.36
CA ALA A 130 -9.77 1.19 -18.13
C ALA A 130 -10.69 0.83 -19.30
N LYS A 131 -10.13 0.81 -20.51
CA LYS A 131 -10.80 0.42 -21.74
C LYS A 131 -10.19 -0.88 -22.26
N PRO A 132 -10.96 -1.98 -22.32
CA PRO A 132 -10.43 -3.23 -22.85
C PRO A 132 -10.09 -3.10 -24.33
N LEU A 133 -8.99 -3.72 -24.74
CA LEU A 133 -8.52 -3.85 -26.12
C LEU A 133 -8.39 -5.33 -26.50
N ASP A 134 -8.22 -5.63 -27.78
CA ASP A 134 -7.87 -6.97 -28.21
C ASP A 134 -6.48 -7.36 -27.67
N GLY A 135 -6.44 -8.36 -26.79
CA GLY A 135 -5.22 -8.81 -26.14
C GLY A 135 -4.64 -7.90 -25.03
N GLY A 136 -5.35 -6.87 -24.58
CA GLY A 136 -4.83 -5.95 -23.55
C GLY A 136 -5.84 -4.95 -22.99
N VAL A 137 -5.31 -3.88 -22.38
CA VAL A 137 -6.11 -2.79 -21.79
C VAL A 137 -5.41 -1.45 -22.01
N GLU A 138 -6.20 -0.43 -22.35
CA GLU A 138 -5.80 0.98 -22.36
C GLU A 138 -6.29 1.62 -21.07
N VAL A 139 -5.39 2.28 -20.32
CA VAL A 139 -5.70 2.81 -18.98
C VAL A 139 -5.41 4.30 -18.95
N PHE A 140 -6.44 5.08 -18.64
CA PHE A 140 -6.35 6.51 -18.40
C PHE A 140 -6.33 6.72 -16.88
N SER A 141 -5.16 7.07 -16.34
CA SER A 141 -4.95 7.32 -14.91
C SER A 141 -4.28 8.69 -14.69
N GLN A 142 -4.42 9.24 -13.48
CA GLN A 142 -3.75 10.47 -13.04
C GLN A 142 -2.33 10.18 -12.49
N SER A 143 -1.65 9.20 -13.06
CA SER A 143 -0.39 8.67 -12.52
C SER A 143 0.80 9.60 -12.72
N GLN A 144 1.78 9.46 -11.82
CA GLN A 144 3.09 10.10 -11.91
C GLN A 144 4.20 9.14 -12.41
N GLY A 145 3.88 7.86 -12.65
CA GLY A 145 4.83 6.81 -13.03
C GLY A 145 4.20 5.82 -14.01
N VAL A 146 4.03 6.23 -15.27
CA VAL A 146 3.30 5.44 -16.28
C VAL A 146 3.95 4.07 -16.57
N TYR A 147 5.27 3.96 -16.43
CA TYR A 147 5.98 2.70 -16.68
C TYR A 147 5.78 1.72 -15.53
N GLU A 148 5.78 2.21 -14.30
CA GLU A 148 5.54 1.47 -13.07
C GLU A 148 4.09 0.97 -13.01
N ASP A 149 3.13 1.82 -13.39
CA ASP A 149 1.72 1.46 -13.53
C ASP A 149 1.54 0.36 -14.57
N ARG A 150 2.06 0.56 -15.79
CA ARG A 150 2.00 -0.45 -16.86
C ARG A 150 2.56 -1.79 -16.38
N THR A 151 3.69 -1.74 -15.68
CA THR A 151 4.33 -2.93 -15.10
C THR A 151 3.42 -3.65 -14.12
N SER A 152 2.84 -2.90 -13.19
CA SER A 152 2.01 -3.44 -12.11
C SER A 152 0.69 -3.98 -12.66
N ILE A 153 0.05 -3.26 -13.57
CA ILE A 153 -1.21 -3.66 -14.22
C ILE A 153 -1.00 -4.92 -15.05
N SER A 154 0.07 -4.99 -15.85
CA SER A 154 0.40 -6.19 -16.64
C SER A 154 0.57 -7.42 -15.75
N LYS A 155 1.30 -7.29 -14.64
CA LYS A 155 1.49 -8.37 -13.66
C LYS A 155 0.18 -8.83 -13.02
N ILE A 156 -0.65 -7.90 -12.53
CA ILE A 156 -1.93 -8.22 -11.87
C ILE A 156 -2.89 -8.89 -12.85
N LEU A 157 -2.96 -8.40 -14.09
CA LEU A 157 -3.86 -8.93 -15.11
C LEU A 157 -3.31 -10.15 -15.87
N GLY A 158 -2.07 -10.58 -15.58
CA GLY A 158 -1.43 -11.67 -16.30
C GLY A 158 -1.22 -11.38 -17.80
N LEU A 159 -1.13 -10.10 -18.16
CA LEU A 159 -0.94 -9.65 -19.54
C LEU A 159 0.55 -9.63 -19.91
N PRO A 160 0.92 -9.88 -21.18
CA PRO A 160 2.30 -9.78 -21.62
C PRO A 160 2.84 -8.35 -21.48
N PHE A 161 4.14 -8.26 -21.25
CA PHE A 161 4.88 -7.00 -21.27
C PHE A 161 5.30 -6.69 -22.71
N TRP A 162 4.92 -5.54 -23.24
CA TRP A 162 5.45 -4.99 -24.49
C TRP A 162 6.12 -3.63 -24.27
#